data_AF-A0A2W4WNS0-F1
#
_entry.id   AF-A0A2W4WNS0-F1
#
_cell.length_a   1.000
_cell.length_b   1.000
_cell.length_c   1.000
_cell.angle_alpha   90.00
_cell.angle_beta   90.00
_cell.angle_gamma   90.00
#
_symmetry.space_group_name_H-M   'P 1'
#
loop_
_entity.id
_entity.type
_entity.pdbx_description
1 polymer ?
#
loop_
_entity_poly.entity_id
_entity_poly.type
_entity_poly.pdbx_seq_one_letter_code
_entity_poly.pdbx_strand_id
1 'polypeptide(L)' 'PFVFSMASYKRRKLNQHLLERFIHNLDLDETLIKSHPNYQSLCDYGTLVS' A
#
# COMPACT_ATOMS: atom_id res chain seq x y z
N PRO A 1 12.24 15.85 -11.05
CA PRO A 1 11.58 16.63 -9.98
C PRO A 1 10.96 15.70 -8.94
N PHE A 2 11.31 15.81 -7.66
CA PHE A 2 10.67 15.04 -6.59
C PHE A 2 9.33 15.70 -6.28
N VAL A 3 8.22 15.07 -6.68
CA VAL A 3 6.88 15.57 -6.37
C VAL A 3 6.38 14.88 -5.11
N PHE A 4 6.43 15.60 -4.00
CA PHE A 4 5.88 15.14 -2.73
C PHE A 4 4.45 15.66 -2.56
N SER A 5 3.49 14.74 -2.46
CA SER A 5 2.11 15.06 -2.13
C SER A 5 1.76 14.44 -0.78
N MET A 6 1.44 15.30 0.20
CA MET A 6 0.96 14.87 1.52
C MET A 6 -0.32 14.02 1.39
N ALA A 7 -1.18 14.32 0.41
CA ALA A 7 -2.38 13.53 0.14
C ALA A 7 -2.02 12.11 -0.35
N SER A 8 -1.05 11.99 -1.25
CA SER A 8 -0.55 10.69 -1.72
C SER A 8 0.12 9.91 -0.58
N TYR A 9 0.92 10.57 0.26
CA TYR A 9 1.55 9.93 1.42
C TYR A 9 0.52 9.39 2.43
N LYS A 10 -0.50 10.20 2.77
CA LYS A 10 -1.58 9.77 3.67
C LYS A 10 -2.37 8.59 3.09
N ARG A 11 -2.70 8.63 1.79
CA ARG A 11 -3.40 7.52 1.11
C ARG A 11 -2.58 6.25 1.10
N ARG A 12 -1.29 6.34 0.78
CA ARG A 12 -0.38 5.19 0.80
C ARG A 12 -0.33 4.53 2.18
N LYS A 13 -0.17 5.33 3.24
CA LYS A 13 -0.14 4.81 4.62
C LYS A 13 -1.47 4.15 5.02
N LEU A 14 -2.60 4.73 4.59
CA LEU A 14 -3.92 4.13 4.80
C LEU A 14 -4.06 2.79 4.06
N ASN A 15 -3.69 2.74 2.78
CA ASN A 15 -3.74 1.52 1.97
C ASN A 15 -2.89 0.41 2.58
N GLN A 16 -1.67 0.74 3.02
CA GLN A 16 -0.80 -0.21 3.71
C GLN A 16 -1.46 -0.78 4.98
N HIS A 17 -2.04 0.09 5.81
CA HIS A 17 -2.73 -0.35 7.03
C HIS A 17 -3.95 -1.25 6.72
N LEU A 18 -4.73 -0.92 5.69
CA LEU A 18 -5.85 -1.76 5.26
C LEU A 18 -5.38 -3.11 4.73
N LEU A 19 -4.30 -3.15 3.95
CA LEU A 19 -3.70 -4.40 3.46
C LEU A 19 -3.25 -5.28 4.62
N GLU A 20 -2.51 -4.73 5.59
CA GLU A 20 -2.10 -5.47 6.79
C GLU A 20 -3.30 -6.04 7.54
N ARG A 21 -4.37 -5.25 7.65
CA ARG A 21 -5.62 -5.73 8.27
C ARG A 21 -6.27 -6.84 7.45
N PHE A 22 -6.32 -6.75 6.12
CA PHE A 22 -6.85 -7.81 5.28
C PHE A 22 -6.03 -9.10 5.38
N ILE A 23 -4.70 -8.98 5.36
CA ILE A 23 -3.78 -10.10 5.54
C ILE A 23 -4.08 -10.81 6.85
N HIS A 24 -4.18 -10.06 7.95
CA HIS A 24 -4.46 -10.63 9.26
C HIS A 24 -5.87 -11.23 9.40
N ASN A 25 -6.90 -10.57 8.86
CA ASN A 25 -8.28 -11.07 8.97
C ASN A 25 -8.56 -12.29 8.07
N LEU A 26 -7.81 -12.44 6.99
CA LEU A 26 -7.93 -13.56 6.05
C LEU A 26 -6.90 -14.67 6.31
N ASP A 27 -6.10 -14.54 7.38
CA ASP A 27 -5.01 -15.47 7.74
C ASP A 27 -4.06 -15.74 6.56
N LEU A 28 -3.72 -14.68 5.82
CA LEU A 28 -2.84 -14.76 4.66
C LEU A 28 -1.37 -14.65 5.08
N ASP A 29 -0.50 -15.24 4.28
CA ASP A 29 0.94 -15.12 4.48
C ASP A 29 1.43 -13.71 4.12
N GLU A 30 1.74 -12.93 5.14
CA GLU A 30 2.25 -11.57 5.04
C GLU A 30 3.57 -11.51 4.25
N THR A 31 4.43 -12.50 4.40
CA THR A 31 5.75 -12.53 3.74
C THR A 31 5.60 -12.73 2.24
N LEU A 32 4.68 -13.62 1.84
CA LEU A 32 4.37 -13.88 0.43
C LEU A 32 3.73 -12.64 -0.21
N ILE A 33 2.80 -11.98 0.49
CA ILE A 33 2.11 -10.79 -0.03
C ILE A 33 3.07 -9.60 -0.14
N LYS A 34 3.91 -9.35 0.88
CA LYS A 34 4.88 -8.25 0.85
C LYS A 34 6.02 -8.47 -0.16
N SER A 35 6.35 -9.73 -0.47
CA SER A 35 7.33 -10.06 -1.51
C SER A 35 6.82 -9.87 -2.93
N HIS A 36 5.49 -9.79 -3.12
CA HIS A 36 4.89 -9.70 -4.43
C HIS A 36 5.07 -8.30 -5.03
N PRO A 37 5.51 -8.15 -6.31
CA PRO A 37 5.73 -6.84 -6.93
C PRO A 37 4.47 -5.95 -6.93
N ASN A 38 3.28 -6.56 -7.04
CA ASN A 38 2.00 -5.85 -6.94
C ASN A 38 1.71 -5.21 -5.56
N TYR A 39 2.39 -5.61 -4.49
CA TYR A 39 2.19 -5.01 -3.17
C TYR A 39 2.46 -3.50 -3.19
N GLN A 40 3.51 -3.09 -3.90
CA GLN A 40 3.86 -1.70 -4.06
C GLN A 40 2.77 -0.94 -4.84
N SER A 41 2.26 -1.53 -5.93
CA SER A 41 1.16 -0.96 -6.72
C SER A 41 -0.14 -0.82 -5.92
N LEU A 42 -0.44 -1.77 -5.02
CA LEU A 42 -1.59 -1.69 -4.12
C LEU A 42 -1.40 -0.61 -3.06
N CYS A 43 -0.20 -0.47 -2.49
CA CYS A 43 0.11 0.62 -1.58
C CYS A 43 -0.08 1.99 -2.25
N ASP A 44 0.36 2.13 -3.50
CA ASP A 44 0.24 3.37 -4.27
C ASP A 44 -1.12 3.53 -4.99
N TYR A 45 -2.08 2.62 -4.77
CA TYR A 45 -3.40 2.67 -5.39
C TYR A 45 -4.15 3.97 -5.05
N GLY A 46 -4.62 4.69 -6.06
CA GLY A 46 -5.34 5.96 -5.88
C GLY A 46 -4.47 7.09 -5.30
N THR A 47 -3.14 6.90 -5.22
CA THR A 47 -2.22 8.02 -5.02
C THR A 47 -2.25 8.89 -6.27
N LEU A 48 -2.19 10.20 -6.07
CA LEU A 48 -2.06 11.12 -7.20
C LEU A 48 -0.61 11.01 -7.64
N VAL A 49 -0.38 10.29 -8.73
CA VAL A 49 0.88 10.35 -9.47
C VAL A 49 0.93 11.75 -10.06
N SER A 50 1.94 12.52 -9.68
CA SER A 50 2.32 13.74 -10.37
C SER A 50 3.66 13.51 -11.04
#